data_AF-A0A2I1HB78-F1
#
_entry.id   AF-A0A2I1HB78-F1
#
_cell.length_a   1.000
_cell.length_b   1.000
_cell.length_c   1.000
_cell.angle_alpha   90.00
_cell.angle_beta   90.00
_cell.angle_gamma   90.00
#
_symmetry.space_group_name_H-M   'P 1'
#
loop_
_entity.id
_entity.type
_entity.pdbx_description
1 polymer ?
#
loop_
_entity_poly.entity_id
_entity_poly.type
_entity_poly.pdbx_seq_one_letter_code
_entity_poly.pdbx_strand_id
1 'polypeptide(L)'
;MSFLRELGKTGVKIPAIGLGCMGMSEFYGSADEEENIKVLNRAIDLGCSFWDTADIYGSGANEILLSKVLKERRNEVFLCTKFAFSRGPNGEYNISGKPEYVRQACENSLKRLG
;
A
#
# COMPACT_ATOMS: atom_id res chain seq x y z
N MET A 1 -23.28 6.88 0.48
CA MET A 1 -22.84 6.29 -0.81
C MET A 1 -21.58 7.01 -1.24
N SER A 2 -20.45 6.32 -1.41
CA SER A 2 -19.23 6.93 -1.93
C SER A 2 -19.38 7.15 -3.43
N PHE A 3 -19.12 8.37 -3.91
CA PHE A 3 -19.07 8.65 -5.34
C PHE A 3 -17.77 8.07 -5.90
N LEU A 4 -17.91 7.09 -6.80
CA LEU A 4 -16.77 6.51 -7.52
C LEU A 4 -16.34 7.45 -8.65
N ARG A 5 -15.03 7.51 -8.89
CA ARG A 5 -14.42 8.22 -10.01
C ARG A 5 -13.64 7.24 -10.87
N GLU A 6 -13.59 7.51 -12.17
CA GLU A 6 -12.76 6.73 -13.08
C GLU A 6 -11.28 7.08 -12.87
N LEU A 7 -10.44 6.05 -12.76
CA LEU A 7 -9.00 6.21 -12.64
C LEU A 7 -8.40 6.46 -14.04
N GLY A 8 -8.21 7.72 -14.39
CA GLY A 8 -7.63 8.11 -15.68
C GLY A 8 -8.47 7.62 -16.85
N LYS A 9 -7.85 6.84 -17.76
CA LYS A 9 -8.51 6.23 -18.93
C LYS A 9 -8.60 4.70 -18.82
N THR A 10 -8.55 4.18 -17.60
CA THR A 10 -8.47 2.72 -17.36
C THR A 10 -9.84 2.03 -17.34
N GLY A 11 -10.94 2.78 -17.26
CA GLY A 11 -12.27 2.22 -16.99
C GLY A 11 -12.49 1.73 -15.55
N VAL A 12 -11.44 1.69 -14.72
CA VAL A 12 -11.54 1.28 -13.31
C VAL A 12 -12.18 2.38 -12.48
N LYS A 13 -13.19 2.04 -11.68
CA LYS A 13 -13.88 2.96 -10.78
C LYS A 13 -13.40 2.77 -9.34
N ILE A 14 -12.92 3.85 -8.72
CA ILE A 14 -12.42 3.85 -7.34
C ILE A 14 -13.09 4.96 -6.51
N PRO A 15 -13.16 4.84 -5.17
CA PRO A 15 -13.59 5.93 -4.31
C PRO A 15 -12.78 7.21 -4.55
N ALA A 16 -13.44 8.36 -4.50
CA ALA A 16 -12.76 9.67 -4.60
C ALA A 16 -11.82 9.97 -3.42
N ILE A 17 -12.01 9.29 -2.28
CA ILE A 17 -11.17 9.41 -1.08
C ILE A 17 -10.48 8.06 -0.86
N GLY A 18 -9.16 8.08 -0.81
CA GLY A 18 -8.32 6.92 -0.48
C GLY A 18 -7.70 7.01 0.91
N LEU A 19 -7.16 5.89 1.37
CA LEU A 19 -6.42 5.73 2.62
C LEU A 19 -4.92 5.62 2.31
N GLY A 20 -4.15 6.62 2.74
CA GLY A 20 -2.69 6.55 2.73
C GLY A 20 -2.18 5.76 3.93
N CYS A 21 -1.39 4.71 3.69
CA CYS A 21 -0.99 3.75 4.73
C CYS A 21 0.40 3.99 5.31
N MET A 22 1.14 5.02 4.86
CA MET A 22 2.53 5.29 5.25
C MET A 22 2.77 5.28 6.78
N GLY A 23 1.88 5.93 7.54
CA GLY A 23 1.97 6.06 8.99
C GLY A 23 1.80 4.75 9.78
N MET A 24 1.31 3.69 9.13
CA MET A 24 1.03 2.41 9.78
C MET A 24 2.28 1.57 10.03
N SER A 25 3.44 1.98 9.50
CA SER A 25 4.71 1.27 9.68
C SER A 25 5.91 2.20 9.84
N GLU A 26 5.81 3.48 9.48
CA GLU A 26 6.95 4.41 9.54
C GLU A 26 6.52 5.89 9.47
N PHE A 27 7.51 6.80 9.56
CA PHE A 27 7.46 8.26 9.31
C PHE A 27 6.70 9.12 10.31
N TYR A 28 5.70 8.59 11.02
CA TYR A 28 4.88 9.36 11.98
C TYR A 28 5.00 8.91 13.44
N GLY A 29 6.03 8.11 13.75
CA GLY A 29 6.31 7.62 15.11
C GLY A 29 6.00 6.13 15.27
N SER A 30 5.68 5.72 16.49
CA SER A 30 5.35 4.33 16.81
C SER A 30 4.04 3.92 16.14
N ALA A 31 4.02 2.74 15.53
CA ALA A 31 2.83 2.12 14.99
C ALA A 31 2.39 0.94 15.88
N ASP A 32 1.08 0.79 16.04
CA ASP A 32 0.47 -0.38 16.68
C ASP A 32 -0.23 -1.22 15.62
N GLU A 33 0.19 -2.49 15.50
CA GLU A 33 -0.32 -3.38 14.46
C GLU A 33 -1.82 -3.68 14.64
N GLU A 34 -2.27 -3.95 15.86
CA GLU A 34 -3.65 -4.34 16.12
C GLU A 34 -4.61 -3.18 15.83
N GLU A 35 -4.25 -1.97 16.24
CA GLU A 35 -5.02 -0.76 15.91
C GLU A 35 -5.02 -0.47 14.42
N ASN A 36 -3.89 -0.65 13.72
CA ASN A 36 -3.86 -0.47 12.26
C ASN A 36 -4.76 -1.49 11.54
N ILE A 37 -4.80 -2.75 11.99
CA ILE A 37 -5.72 -3.76 11.45
C ILE A 37 -7.18 -3.35 11.68
N LYS A 38 -7.52 -2.78 12.84
CA LYS A 38 -8.86 -2.23 13.12
C LYS A 38 -9.19 -1.06 12.18
N VAL A 39 -8.25 -0.14 11.97
CA VAL A 39 -8.40 0.99 11.03
C VAL A 39 -8.66 0.50 9.61
N LEU A 40 -7.87 -0.47 9.13
CA LEU A 40 -8.01 -1.02 7.78
C LEU A 40 -9.39 -1.68 7.58
N ASN A 41 -9.84 -2.52 8.51
CA ASN A 41 -11.18 -3.11 8.44
C ASN A 41 -12.27 -2.04 8.45
N ARG A 42 -12.15 -1.06 9.36
CA ARG A 42 -13.12 0.03 9.45
C ARG A 42 -13.15 0.89 8.19
N ALA A 43 -12.01 1.10 7.52
CA ALA A 43 -11.94 1.83 6.28
C ALA A 43 -12.75 1.14 5.18
N ILE A 44 -12.64 -0.19 5.05
CA ILE A 44 -13.45 -0.96 4.08
C ILE A 44 -14.94 -0.84 4.42
N ASP A 45 -15.31 -0.99 5.70
CA ASP A 45 -16.71 -0.91 6.14
C ASP A 45 -17.34 0.47 5.89
N LEU A 46 -16.52 1.52 5.85
CA LEU A 46 -16.92 2.89 5.50
C LEU A 46 -16.92 3.16 3.98
N GLY A 47 -16.53 2.19 3.15
CA GLY A 47 -16.38 2.34 1.70
C GLY A 47 -15.11 3.07 1.27
N CYS A 48 -14.13 3.23 2.17
CA CYS A 48 -12.79 3.70 1.86
C CYS A 48 -11.92 2.51 1.42
N SER A 49 -12.21 2.04 0.20
CA SER A 49 -11.60 0.85 -0.40
C SER A 49 -10.44 1.16 -1.35
N PHE A 50 -10.05 2.41 -1.53
CA PHE A 50 -8.84 2.76 -2.28
C PHE A 50 -7.67 2.94 -1.31
N TRP A 51 -6.72 2.00 -1.30
CA TRP A 51 -5.56 2.03 -0.40
C TRP A 51 -4.28 2.35 -1.15
N ASP A 52 -3.45 3.19 -0.54
CA ASP A 52 -2.17 3.64 -1.07
C ASP A 52 -1.02 3.25 -0.13
N THR A 53 -0.01 2.58 -0.66
CA THR A 53 1.21 2.15 0.04
C THR A 53 2.45 2.29 -0.87
N ALA A 54 3.62 1.87 -0.38
CA ALA A 54 4.87 1.80 -1.13
C ALA A 54 5.81 0.77 -0.50
N ASP A 55 6.66 0.15 -1.31
CA ASP A 55 7.65 -0.83 -0.85
C ASP A 55 8.67 -0.25 0.15
N ILE A 56 8.92 1.05 0.10
CA ILE A 56 9.84 1.75 1.00
C ILE A 56 9.26 1.96 2.41
N TYR A 57 7.93 1.91 2.58
CA TYR A 57 7.29 2.18 3.87
C TYR A 57 7.58 1.04 4.86
N GLY A 58 8.41 1.32 5.85
CA GLY A 58 8.94 0.30 6.76
C GLY A 58 9.74 -0.78 6.03
N SER A 59 10.40 -0.45 4.91
CA SER A 59 11.13 -1.41 4.08
C SER A 59 10.30 -2.65 3.70
N GLY A 60 9.02 -2.45 3.39
CA GLY A 60 8.07 -3.50 3.00
C GLY A 60 7.17 -3.98 4.15
N ALA A 61 7.42 -3.56 5.39
CA ALA A 61 6.57 -3.90 6.53
C ALA A 61 5.13 -3.41 6.34
N ASN A 62 4.91 -2.28 5.66
CA ASN A 62 3.57 -1.78 5.38
C ASN A 62 2.76 -2.73 4.49
N GLU A 63 3.37 -3.24 3.42
CA GLU A 63 2.73 -4.22 2.53
C GLU A 63 2.43 -5.55 3.26
N ILE A 64 3.33 -5.98 4.15
CA ILE A 64 3.13 -7.17 4.98
C ILE A 64 1.98 -6.96 5.98
N LEU A 65 1.84 -5.77 6.56
CA LEU A 65 0.73 -5.41 7.43
C LEU A 65 -0.60 -5.45 6.66
N LEU A 66 -0.64 -4.80 5.49
CA LEU A 66 -1.83 -4.75 4.63
C LEU A 66 -2.27 -6.15 4.17
N SER A 67 -1.33 -7.05 3.88
CA SER A 67 -1.64 -8.42 3.45
C SER A 67 -2.47 -9.19 4.49
N LYS A 68 -2.32 -8.88 5.78
CA LYS A 68 -3.10 -9.53 6.85
C LYS A 68 -4.60 -9.31 6.72
N VAL A 69 -5.02 -8.12 6.25
CA VAL A 69 -6.44 -7.82 5.99
C VAL A 69 -6.84 -8.25 4.58
N LEU A 70 -5.94 -8.07 3.59
CA LEU A 70 -6.23 -8.43 2.20
C LEU A 70 -6.46 -9.93 2.01
N LYS A 71 -5.83 -10.81 2.80
CA LYS A 71 -6.09 -12.26 2.75
C LYS A 71 -7.57 -12.61 2.80
N GLU A 72 -8.34 -11.90 3.63
CA GLU A 72 -9.77 -12.14 3.82
C GLU A 72 -10.65 -11.23 2.95
N ARG A 73 -10.16 -10.01 2.63
CA ARG A 73 -10.98 -8.95 2.02
C ARG A 73 -10.42 -8.41 0.69
N ARG A 74 -9.61 -9.20 -0.02
CA ARG A 74 -8.89 -8.75 -1.24
C ARG A 74 -9.81 -8.10 -2.26
N ASN A 75 -10.98 -8.68 -2.51
CA ASN A 75 -11.91 -8.23 -3.55
C ASN A 75 -12.63 -6.92 -3.21
N GLU A 76 -12.54 -6.46 -1.96
CA GLU A 76 -13.15 -5.23 -1.50
C GLU A 76 -12.23 -4.01 -1.65
N VAL A 77 -10.94 -4.22 -1.95
CA VAL A 77 -9.92 -3.17 -1.96
C VAL A 77 -9.30 -3.00 -3.36
N PHE A 78 -9.24 -1.75 -3.80
CA PHE A 78 -8.34 -1.31 -4.85
C PHE A 78 -7.01 -0.86 -4.21
N LEU A 79 -5.95 -1.63 -4.42
CA LEU A 79 -4.63 -1.38 -3.83
C LEU A 79 -3.70 -0.72 -4.85
N CYS A 80 -3.04 0.36 -4.44
CA CYS A 80 -1.94 0.98 -5.16
C CYS A 80 -0.66 0.90 -4.33
N THR A 81 0.39 0.31 -4.90
CA THR A 81 1.75 0.33 -4.35
C THR A 81 2.71 1.03 -5.32
N LYS A 82 3.89 1.37 -4.81
CA LYS A 82 4.91 2.14 -5.53
C LYS A 82 6.27 1.49 -5.30
N PHE A 83 7.16 1.72 -6.25
CA PHE A 83 8.58 1.40 -6.19
C PHE A 83 9.39 2.61 -6.63
N ALA A 84 10.72 2.54 -6.46
CA ALA A 84 11.78 3.35 -7.08
C ALA A 84 12.90 3.56 -6.06
N PHE A 85 12.50 3.74 -4.80
CA PHE A 85 13.41 3.99 -3.70
C PHE A 85 13.96 2.69 -3.12
N SER A 86 15.26 2.66 -2.83
CA SER A 86 15.87 1.62 -2.02
C SER A 86 16.76 2.24 -0.95
N ARG A 87 16.83 1.58 0.22
CA ARG A 87 17.72 1.97 1.31
C ARG A 87 19.05 1.23 1.20
N GLY A 88 20.13 2.00 1.19
CA GLY A 88 21.48 1.46 1.36
C GLY A 88 21.73 1.02 2.81
N PRO A 89 22.83 0.28 3.05
CA PRO A 89 23.16 -0.26 4.37
C PRO A 89 23.37 0.83 5.44
N ASN A 90 23.73 2.05 5.03
CA ASN A 90 23.97 3.18 5.93
C ASN A 90 22.78 4.15 6.00
N GLY A 91 21.61 3.78 5.47
CA GLY A 91 20.41 4.64 5.45
C GLY A 91 20.33 5.60 4.25
N GLU A 92 21.28 5.51 3.32
CA GLU A 92 21.27 6.24 2.04
C GLU A 92 19.99 5.91 1.24
N TYR A 93 19.40 6.89 0.56
CA TYR A 93 18.35 6.62 -0.42
C TYR A 93 18.93 6.57 -1.83
N ASN A 94 18.59 5.50 -2.55
CA ASN A 94 18.85 5.39 -3.99
C ASN A 94 17.52 5.38 -4.75
N ILE A 95 17.54 5.87 -5.99
CA ILE A 95 16.38 5.86 -6.88
C ILE A 95 16.74 5.06 -8.14
N SER A 96 15.87 4.13 -8.54
CA SER A 96 16.05 3.34 -9.75
C SER A 96 14.75 3.18 -10.54
N GLY A 97 14.79 3.57 -11.81
CA GLY A 97 13.77 3.27 -12.82
C GLY A 97 14.21 2.22 -13.84
N LYS A 98 15.31 1.50 -13.58
CA LYS A 98 15.84 0.50 -14.52
C LYS A 98 14.86 -0.66 -14.69
N PRO A 99 14.63 -1.19 -15.91
CA PRO A 99 13.64 -2.23 -16.17
C PRO A 99 13.76 -3.46 -15.26
N GLU A 100 14.99 -3.88 -14.95
CA GLU A 100 15.27 -5.03 -14.10
C GLU A 100 14.82 -4.78 -12.66
N TYR A 101 15.08 -3.57 -12.15
CA TYR A 101 14.65 -3.16 -10.82
C TYR A 101 13.13 -3.00 -10.75
N VAL A 102 12.50 -2.42 -11.78
CA VAL A 102 11.03 -2.30 -11.86
C VAL A 102 10.38 -3.67 -11.71
N ARG A 103 10.83 -4.66 -12.48
CA ARG A 103 10.32 -6.04 -12.38
C ARG A 103 10.55 -6.62 -10.99
N GLN A 104 11.77 -6.50 -10.47
CA GLN A 104 12.12 -7.02 -9.15
C GLN A 104 11.27 -6.42 -8.03
N ALA A 105 10.99 -5.11 -8.08
CA ALA A 105 10.16 -4.43 -7.11
C ALA A 105 8.71 -4.93 -7.16
N CYS A 106 8.14 -5.07 -8.36
CA CYS A 106 6.82 -5.65 -8.56
C CYS A 106 6.70 -7.07 -7.97
N GLU A 107 7.64 -7.96 -8.27
CA GLU A 107 7.66 -9.33 -7.73
C GLU A 107 7.77 -9.35 -6.20
N ASN A 108 8.59 -8.45 -5.64
CA ASN A 108 8.74 -8.33 -4.19
C ASN A 108 7.46 -7.85 -3.50
N SER A 109 6.78 -6.86 -4.09
CA SER A 109 5.49 -6.38 -3.58
C SER A 109 4.43 -7.47 -3.67
N LEU A 110 4.33 -8.20 -4.79
CA LEU A 110 3.42 -9.35 -4.92
C LEU A 110 3.66 -10.37 -3.81
N LYS A 111 4.91 -10.77 -3.59
CA LYS A 111 5.28 -11.72 -2.53
C LYS A 111 4.89 -11.25 -1.12
N ARG A 112 5.02 -9.96 -0.82
CA ARG A 112 4.66 -9.39 0.50
C ARG A 112 3.16 -9.25 0.68
N LEU A 113 2.45 -8.90 -0.40
CA LEU A 113 1.01 -8.65 -0.40
C LEU A 113 0.16 -9.93 -0.44
N GLY A 114 0.74 -11.07 -0.84
CA GLY A 114 0.08 -12.37 -0.89
C GLY A 114 -0.70 -12.55 -2.17
#